data_AF-A0A4U1B5H9-F1
#
_entry.id   AF-A0A4U1B5H9-F1
#
_cell.length_a   1.000
_cell.length_b   1.000
_cell.length_c   1.000
_cell.angle_alpha   90.00
_cell.angle_beta   90.00
_cell.angle_gamma   90.00
#
_symmetry.space_group_name_H-M   'P 1'
#
loop_
_entity.id
_entity.type
_entity.pdbx_description
1 polymer ?
#
loop_
_entity_poly.entity_id
_entity_poly.type
_entity_poly.pdbx_seq_one_letter_code
_entity_poly.pdbx_strand_id
1 'polypeptide(L)' 'MGSSQDCVTRQSHSQWLQQFDDNQVIQQVRAGNLLFIGELFKRAKRLEFEGDLLMACHLYRQGYQYFDLI' A
#
# COMPACT_ATOMS: atom_id res chain seq x y z
N MET A 1 -26.02 -2.89 19.14
CA MET A 1 -26.17 -3.39 17.76
C MET A 1 -25.66 -2.31 16.82
N GLY A 2 -24.46 -2.44 16.25
CA GLY A 2 -23.89 -1.42 15.36
C GLY A 2 -22.57 -1.90 14.79
N SER A 3 -22.60 -2.70 13.72
CA SER A 3 -21.38 -3.25 13.11
C SER A 3 -21.57 -3.78 11.67
N SER A 4 -22.48 -3.21 10.86
CA SER A 4 -22.67 -3.70 9.47
C SER A 4 -22.33 -2.66 8.39
N GLN A 5 -22.43 -1.36 8.67
CA GLN A 5 -22.11 -0.32 7.68
C GLN A 5 -20.61 -0.04 7.56
N ASP A 6 -19.83 -0.16 8.64
CA ASP A 6 -18.37 0.07 8.61
C ASP A 6 -17.60 -0.98 7.79
N CYS A 7 -18.13 -2.21 7.72
CA CYS A 7 -17.52 -3.30 6.95
C CYS A 7 -17.61 -3.06 5.43
N VAL A 8 -18.79 -2.63 4.96
CA VAL A 8 -19.06 -2.41 3.52
C VAL A 8 -18.24 -1.23 2.98
N THR A 9 -18.11 -0.15 3.75
CA THR A 9 -17.33 1.03 3.34
C THR A 9 -15.82 0.74 3.29
N ARG A 10 -15.30 -0.10 4.19
CA ARG A 10 -13.89 -0.54 4.17
C ARG A 10 -13.56 -1.45 2.99
N GLN A 11 -14.49 -2.34 2.61
CA GLN A 11 -14.31 -3.18 1.43
C GLN A 11 -14.26 -2.35 0.14
N SER A 12 -15.15 -1.36 0.01
CA SER A 12 -15.13 -0.41 -1.11
C SER A 12 -13.81 0.36 -1.20
N HIS A 13 -13.27 0.83 -0.07
CA HIS A 13 -12.00 1.55 -0.04
C HIS A 13 -10.80 0.68 -0.47
N SER A 14 -10.73 -0.57 0.01
CA SER A 14 -9.65 -1.48 -0.41
C SER A 14 -9.79 -1.87 -1.89
N GLN A 15 -11.00 -2.01 -2.40
CA GLN A 15 -11.25 -2.28 -3.83
C GLN A 15 -10.90 -1.08 -4.71
N TRP A 16 -11.14 0.14 -4.23
CA TRP A 16 -10.74 1.36 -4.93
C TRP A 16 -9.21 1.47 -5.04
N LEU A 17 -8.47 1.20 -3.96
CA LEU A 17 -7.00 1.23 -3.98
C LEU A 17 -6.37 0.18 -4.92
N GLN A 18 -7.06 -0.93 -5.17
CA GLN A 18 -6.62 -1.98 -6.08
C GLN A 18 -6.72 -1.61 -7.57
N GLN A 19 -7.46 -0.55 -7.91
CA GLN A 19 -7.59 -0.09 -9.30
C GLN A 19 -6.34 0.65 -9.80
N PHE A 20 -5.47 1.06 -8.88
CA PHE A 20 -4.22 1.75 -9.21
C PHE A 20 -3.13 0.74 -9.56
N ASP A 21 -2.34 1.04 -10.57
CA ASP A 21 -1.17 0.21 -10.90
C ASP A 21 -0.01 0.46 -9.92
N ASP A 22 1.02 -0.37 -10.02
CA ASP A 22 2.19 -0.32 -9.13
C ASP A 22 2.92 1.04 -9.21
N ASN A 23 3.05 1.63 -10.40
CA ASN A 23 3.72 2.92 -10.60
C ASN A 23 2.90 4.06 -10.00
N GLN A 24 1.58 4.04 -10.19
CA GLN A 24 0.67 5.03 -9.63
C GLN A 24 0.72 5.00 -8.11
N VAL A 25 0.75 3.83 -7.48
CA VAL A 25 0.86 3.76 -6.02
C VAL A 25 2.20 4.24 -5.51
N ILE A 26 3.31 3.90 -6.19
CA ILE A 26 4.62 4.44 -5.84
C ILE A 26 4.63 5.97 -5.94
N GLN A 27 4.05 6.54 -7.00
CA GLN A 27 3.95 7.99 -7.18
C GLN A 27 3.08 8.65 -6.10
N GLN A 28 1.94 8.06 -5.77
CA GLN A 28 1.05 8.57 -4.72
C GLN A 28 1.73 8.55 -3.36
N VAL A 29 2.43 7.47 -3.03
CA VAL A 29 3.19 7.41 -1.78
C VAL A 29 4.27 8.48 -1.80
N ARG A 30 5.12 8.58 -2.83
CA ARG A 30 6.15 9.64 -2.94
C ARG A 30 5.60 11.07 -2.86
N ALA A 31 4.34 11.28 -3.24
CA ALA A 31 3.66 12.56 -3.13
C ALA A 31 3.15 12.87 -1.70
N GLY A 32 3.36 11.96 -0.74
CA GLY A 32 2.93 12.12 0.64
C GLY A 32 1.53 11.56 0.94
N ASN A 33 0.93 10.80 0.02
CA ASN A 33 -0.43 10.30 0.21
C ASN A 33 -0.44 9.03 1.09
N LEU A 34 -0.73 9.22 2.38
CA LEU A 34 -0.72 8.16 3.39
C LEU A 34 -1.77 7.06 3.14
N LEU A 35 -2.83 7.33 2.37
CA LEU A 35 -3.85 6.34 2.01
C LEU A 35 -3.26 5.16 1.22
N PHE A 36 -2.15 5.40 0.52
CA PHE A 36 -1.51 4.43 -0.36
C PHE A 36 -0.39 3.63 0.32
N ILE A 37 0.04 4.01 1.54
CA ILE A 37 1.13 3.30 2.24
C ILE A 37 0.78 1.84 2.50
N GLY A 38 -0.46 1.56 2.94
CA GLY A 38 -0.90 0.19 3.16
C GLY A 38 -0.87 -0.65 1.88
N GLU A 39 -1.20 -0.05 0.74
CA GLU A 39 -1.19 -0.73 -0.55
C GLU A 39 0.22 -0.90 -1.11
N LEU A 40 1.14 0.03 -0.81
CA LEU A 40 2.57 -0.10 -1.12
C LEU A 40 3.17 -1.34 -0.44
N PHE A 41 2.88 -1.55 0.86
CA PHE A 41 3.38 -2.71 1.58
C PHE A 41 2.78 -4.04 1.10
N LYS A 42 1.50 -4.06 0.69
CA LYS A 42 0.92 -5.27 0.07
C LYS A 42 1.65 -5.65 -1.22
N ARG A 43 2.01 -4.67 -2.05
CA ARG A 43 2.79 -4.90 -3.28
C ARG A 43 4.21 -5.35 -2.98
N ALA A 44 4.87 -4.74 -2.00
CA ALA A 44 6.20 -5.17 -1.55
C ALA A 44 6.19 -6.64 -1.14
N LYS A 45 5.17 -7.07 -0.38
CA LYS A 45 4.99 -8.47 0.02
C LYS A 45 4.68 -9.41 -1.15
N ARG A 46 3.92 -8.96 -2.15
CA ARG A 46 3.68 -9.73 -3.39
C ARG A 46 5.00 -10.00 -4.11
N LEU A 47 5.81 -8.95 -4.32
CA LEU A 47 7.10 -9.04 -5.00
C LEU A 47 8.11 -9.91 -4.22
N GLU A 48 8.08 -9.84 -2.89
CA GLU A 48 8.87 -10.71 -2.02
C GLU A 48 8.52 -12.19 -2.26
N PHE A 49 7.23 -12.52 -2.39
CA PHE A 49 6.78 -13.87 -2.70
C PHE A 49 7.11 -14.31 -4.14
N GLU A 50 7.06 -13.37 -5.10
CA GLU A 50 7.44 -13.60 -6.51
C GLU A 50 8.96 -13.73 -6.70
N GLY A 51 9.76 -13.41 -5.69
CA GLY A 51 11.23 -13.48 -5.71
C GLY A 51 11.91 -12.23 -6.26
N ASP A 52 11.16 -11.16 -6.59
CA ASP A 52 11.72 -9.85 -6.91
C ASP A 52 12.07 -9.09 -5.63
N LEU A 53 13.12 -9.58 -4.96
CA LEU A 53 13.58 -9.06 -3.67
C LEU A 53 14.11 -7.64 -3.77
N LEU A 54 14.71 -7.25 -4.91
CA LEU A 54 15.24 -5.90 -5.10
C LEU A 54 14.12 -4.87 -5.12
N MET A 55 13.06 -5.12 -5.90
CA MET A 55 11.92 -4.22 -5.93
C MET A 55 11.16 -4.25 -4.59
N ALA A 56 10.98 -5.43 -3.98
CA ALA A 56 10.35 -5.53 -2.66
C ALA A 56 11.08 -4.68 -1.61
N CYS A 57 12.41 -4.81 -1.49
CA CYS A 57 13.22 -4.01 -0.58
C CYS A 57 13.11 -2.50 -0.88
N HIS A 58 13.07 -2.11 -2.16
CA HIS A 58 12.90 -0.72 -2.55
C HIS A 58 11.57 -0.15 -2.04
N LEU A 59 10.47 -0.88 -2.21
CA LEU A 59 9.15 -0.48 -1.76
C LEU A 59 9.05 -0.45 -0.23
N TYR A 60 9.60 -1.45 0.46
CA TYR A 60 9.67 -1.43 1.93
C TYR A 60 10.41 -0.19 2.43
N ARG A 61 11.59 0.12 1.86
CA ARG A 61 12.36 1.32 2.23
C ARG A 61 11.55 2.60 2.02
N GLN A 62 10.86 2.75 0.89
CA GLN A 62 10.00 3.91 0.64
C GLN A 62 8.86 4.01 1.66
N GLY A 63 8.21 2.89 1.98
CA GLY A 63 7.15 2.86 3.00
C GLY A 63 7.67 3.27 4.38
N TYR A 64 8.86 2.81 4.78
CA TYR A 64 9.44 3.15 6.08
C TYR A 64 9.98 4.58 6.16
N GLN A 65 10.43 5.18 5.05
CA GLN A 65 10.81 6.60 5.00
C GLN A 65 9.66 7.52 5.41
N TYR A 66 8.41 7.10 5.21
CA TYR A 66 7.25 7.88 5.65
C TYR A 66 7.03 7.89 7.16
N PHE A 67 7.53 6.89 7.88
CA PHE A 67 7.34 6.77 9.32
C PHE A 67 8.54 7.29 10.12
N ASP A 68 9.57 7.83 9.45
CA ASP A 68 10.84 8.24 10.06
C ASP A 68 11.27 7.29 11.19
N LEU A 69 11.47 6.02 10.82
CA LEU A 69 12.16 5.03 11.66
C LEU A 69 13.69 5.24 11.57
N ILE A 70 14.15 6.50 11.65
CA ILE A 70 15.55 6.91 11.80
C ILE A 70 15.66 7.85 12.99
#